data_AF-A0A1G1LNG6-F1
#
_entry.id   AF-A0A1G1LNG6-F1
#
_cell.length_a   1.000
_cell.length_b   1.000
_cell.length_c   1.000
_cell.angle_alpha   90.00
_cell.angle_beta   90.00
_cell.angle_gamma   90.00
#
_symmetry.space_group_name_H-M   'P 1'
#
loop_
_entity.id
_entity.type
_entity.pdbx_description
1 polymer ?
#
loop_
_entity_poly.entity_id
_entity_poly.type
_entity_poly.pdbx_seq_one_letter_code
_entity_poly.pdbx_strand_id
1 'polypeptide(L)'
;MGGSLFYYLGKGNEGELVQKEFELSLKRKVEERLRRGFIKTYKPVMDDRPYRVFDRMKDYRFWCEKKLPRWLGYGKARTRV
;
A
#
# COMPACT_ATOMS: atom_id res chain seq x y z
N MET A 1 15.00 -23.46 -6.97
CA MET A 1 14.81 -23.69 -5.52
C MET A 1 13.48 -23.06 -5.12
N GLY A 2 12.47 -23.89 -4.86
CA GLY A 2 11.07 -23.47 -4.69
C GLY A 2 10.83 -22.81 -3.35
N GLY A 3 10.46 -21.53 -3.34
CA GLY A 3 9.90 -20.87 -2.16
C GLY A 3 8.49 -21.38 -1.93
N SER A 4 8.28 -22.11 -0.84
CA SER A 4 6.96 -22.61 -0.46
C SER A 4 6.03 -21.43 -0.18
N LEU A 5 4.98 -21.29 -0.98
CA LEU A 5 3.93 -20.30 -0.78
C LEU A 5 3.14 -20.69 0.48
N PHE A 6 3.48 -20.13 1.64
CA PHE A 6 2.65 -20.26 2.84
C PHE A 6 1.58 -19.17 2.83
N TYR A 7 0.35 -19.57 2.51
CA TYR A 7 -0.88 -18.82 2.72
C TYR A 7 -1.68 -19.51 3.80
N TYR A 8 -2.39 -18.75 4.63
CA TYR A 8 -3.41 -19.35 5.48
C TYR A 8 -4.66 -19.60 4.64
N LEU A 9 -4.86 -20.84 4.22
CA LEU A 9 -6.10 -21.28 3.56
C LEU A 9 -7.01 -21.91 4.62
N GLY A 10 -7.99 -21.15 5.11
CA GLY A 10 -8.94 -21.62 6.12
C GLY A 10 -10.13 -20.68 6.29
N LYS A 11 -11.18 -21.17 6.96
CA LYS A 11 -12.32 -20.34 7.39
C LYS A 11 -11.97 -19.59 8.69
N GLY A 12 -12.39 -18.34 8.80
CA GLY A 12 -12.18 -17.48 9.98
C GLY A 12 -12.84 -16.12 9.74
N ASN A 13 -12.93 -15.28 10.78
CA ASN A 13 -13.35 -13.90 10.58
C ASN A 13 -12.18 -13.06 10.00
N GLU A 14 -12.49 -11.91 9.39
CA GLU A 14 -11.49 -11.07 8.71
C GLU A 14 -10.30 -10.70 9.62
N GLY A 15 -10.56 -10.34 10.88
CA GLY A 15 -9.52 -9.95 11.84
C GLY A 15 -8.55 -11.10 12.15
N GLU A 16 -9.07 -12.30 12.37
CA GLU A 16 -8.26 -13.50 12.58
C GLU A 16 -7.41 -13.86 11.37
N LEU A 17 -7.98 -13.73 10.17
CA LEU A 17 -7.28 -14.03 8.91
C LEU A 17 -6.15 -13.03 8.66
N VAL A 18 -6.39 -11.73 8.90
CA VAL A 18 -5.36 -10.68 8.79
C VAL A 18 -4.22 -10.95 9.77
N GLN A 19 -4.53 -11.25 11.03
CA GLN A 19 -3.52 -11.55 12.04
C GLN A 19 -2.65 -12.75 11.64
N LYS A 20 -3.26 -13.85 11.19
CA LYS A 20 -2.55 -15.06 10.76
C LYS A 20 -1.67 -14.83 9.53
N GLU A 21 -2.14 -14.08 8.53
CA GLU A 21 -1.34 -13.71 7.36
C GLU A 21 -0.12 -12.84 7.74
N PHE A 22 -0.29 -11.95 8.73
CA PHE A 22 0.80 -11.13 9.24
C PHE A 22 1.88 -11.98 9.93
N GLU A 23 1.47 -12.89 10.82
CA GLU A 23 2.36 -13.84 11.51
C GLU A 23 3.11 -14.76 10.54
N LEU A 24 2.44 -15.24 9.47
CA LEU A 24 3.08 -16.04 8.42
C LEU A 24 4.08 -15.22 7.61
N SER A 25 3.74 -13.97 7.29
CA SER A 25 4.62 -13.07 6.53
C SER A 25 5.91 -12.74 7.29
N LEU A 26 5.87 -12.67 8.62
CA LEU A 26 7.06 -12.50 9.46
C LEU A 26 8.00 -13.72 9.43
N LYS A 27 7.45 -14.93 9.29
CA LYS A 27 8.23 -16.19 9.20
C LYS A 27 8.94 -16.37 7.85
N ARG A 28 8.60 -15.58 6.82
CA ARG A 28 9.21 -15.66 5.49
C ARG A 28 10.70 -15.30 5.56
N LYS A 29 11.52 -16.01 4.76
CA LYS A 29 12.94 -15.69 4.64
C LYS A 29 13.13 -14.26 4.11
N VAL A 30 14.25 -13.62 4.44
CA VAL A 30 14.55 -12.26 3.96
C VAL A 30 14.49 -12.20 2.42
N GLU A 31 15.04 -13.21 1.74
CA GLU A 31 14.95 -13.33 0.29
C GLU A 31 13.49 -13.33 -0.23
N GLU A 32 12.60 -14.07 0.43
CA GLU A 32 11.18 -14.11 0.04
C GLU A 32 10.46 -12.80 0.32
N ARG A 33 10.81 -12.13 1.43
CA ARG A 33 10.31 -10.79 1.76
C ARG A 33 10.79 -9.74 0.76
N LEU A 34 12.03 -9.81 0.30
CA LEU A 34 12.51 -8.95 -0.78
C LEU A 34 11.81 -9.30 -2.09
N ARG A 35 11.71 -10.57 -2.45
CA ARG A 35 11.08 -10.99 -3.72
C ARG A 35 9.59 -10.65 -3.80
N ARG A 36 8.86 -10.68 -2.69
CA ARG A 36 7.39 -10.55 -2.65
C ARG A 36 6.86 -9.31 -1.92
N GLY A 37 7.64 -8.73 -1.03
CA GLY A 37 7.25 -7.60 -0.19
C GLY A 37 7.35 -6.24 -0.90
N PHE A 38 8.03 -6.18 -2.04
CA PHE A 38 7.98 -5.00 -2.90
C PHE A 38 6.70 -5.02 -3.72
N ILE A 39 5.66 -4.36 -3.21
CA ILE A 39 4.56 -3.89 -4.04
C ILE A 39 5.07 -2.65 -4.77
N LYS A 40 5.14 -2.69 -6.10
CA LYS A 40 5.37 -1.49 -6.91
C LYS A 40 4.12 -0.62 -6.85
N THR A 41 4.00 0.16 -5.80
CA THR A 41 2.98 1.21 -5.68
C THR A 41 3.47 2.44 -6.42
N TYR A 42 2.63 2.96 -7.30
CA TYR A 42 2.87 4.24 -7.95
C TYR A 42 2.98 5.37 -6.91
N LYS A 43 4.10 6.09 -6.93
CA LYS A 43 4.43 7.22 -6.07
C LYS A 43 4.45 8.49 -6.91
N PRO A 44 3.38 9.30 -6.89
CA PRO A 44 3.19 10.40 -7.85
C PRO A 44 4.25 11.52 -7.85
N VAL A 45 5.10 11.57 -6.83
CA VAL A 45 6.29 12.44 -6.85
C VAL A 45 7.43 11.65 -7.45
N MET A 46 7.89 10.59 -6.79
CA MET A 46 9.08 9.83 -7.18
C MET A 46 9.03 9.24 -8.61
N ASP A 47 7.85 8.89 -9.09
CA ASP A 47 7.69 8.25 -10.40
C ASP A 47 7.45 9.25 -11.55
N ASP A 48 6.93 10.45 -11.25
CA ASP A 48 6.59 11.42 -12.30
C ASP A 48 7.64 12.51 -12.48
N ARG A 49 8.23 13.01 -11.39
CA ARG A 49 9.05 14.25 -11.37
C ARG A 49 10.06 14.24 -10.22
N PRO A 50 11.22 14.91 -10.36
CA PRO A 50 12.21 14.99 -9.27
C PRO A 50 11.66 15.59 -7.96
N TYR A 51 10.77 16.58 -8.08
CA TYR A 51 10.08 17.18 -6.95
C TYR A 51 8.76 17.84 -7.39
N ARG A 52 7.90 18.14 -6.40
CA ARG A 52 6.69 18.95 -6.58
C ARG A 52 6.50 19.83 -5.35
N VAL A 53 6.35 21.13 -5.57
CA VAL A 53 6.15 22.14 -4.52
C VAL A 53 4.83 22.86 -4.81
N PHE A 54 4.14 23.25 -3.74
CA PHE A 54 2.91 24.05 -3.79
C PHE A 54 3.06 25.21 -2.82
N ASP A 55 2.61 26.40 -3.23
CA ASP A 55 2.68 27.60 -2.38
C ASP A 55 1.73 27.52 -1.18
N ARG A 56 0.63 26.76 -1.32
CA ARG A 56 -0.39 26.61 -0.28
C ARG A 56 -0.91 25.18 -0.21
N MET A 57 -1.31 24.78 0.99
CA MET A 57 -1.90 23.46 1.24
C MET A 57 -3.20 23.20 0.44
N LYS A 58 -3.96 24.26 0.12
CA LYS A 58 -5.17 24.12 -0.71
C LYS A 58 -4.84 23.64 -2.12
N ASP A 59 -3.72 24.08 -2.68
CA ASP A 59 -3.31 23.79 -4.06
C ASP A 59 -2.79 22.35 -4.15
N TYR A 60 -2.06 21.90 -3.12
CA TYR A 60 -1.69 20.49 -2.94
C TYR A 60 -2.94 19.59 -2.91
N ARG A 61 -3.92 19.89 -2.04
CA ARG A 61 -5.13 19.08 -1.92
C ARG A 61 -5.93 19.05 -3.22
N PHE A 62 -6.07 20.20 -3.90
CA PHE A 62 -6.76 20.27 -5.18
C PHE A 62 -6.08 19.42 -6.25
N TRP A 63 -4.75 19.45 -6.31
CA TRP A 63 -3.99 18.60 -7.21
C TRP A 63 -4.18 17.11 -6.90
N CYS A 64 -4.15 16.70 -5.63
CA CYS A 64 -4.42 15.31 -5.24
C CYS A 64 -5.80 14.83 -5.72
N GLU A 65 -6.85 15.64 -5.54
CA GLU A 65 -8.22 15.29 -5.97
C GLU A 65 -8.37 15.21 -7.50
N LYS A 66 -7.66 16.06 -8.25
CA LYS A 66 -7.83 16.19 -9.70
C LYS A 66 -6.91 15.31 -10.52
N LYS A 67 -5.71 15.00 -10.00
CA LYS A 67 -4.64 14.34 -10.77
C LYS A 67 -4.33 12.95 -10.29
N LEU A 68 -4.66 12.59 -9.04
CA LEU A 68 -4.32 11.28 -8.50
C LEU A 68 -5.54 10.36 -8.47
N PRO A 69 -5.35 9.09 -8.84
CA PRO A 69 -6.35 8.06 -8.59
C PRO A 69 -6.72 7.98 -7.11
N ARG A 70 -8.02 7.86 -6.84
CA ARG A 70 -8.57 7.84 -5.48
C ARG A 70 -8.01 6.70 -4.61
N TRP A 71 -7.70 5.56 -5.22
CA TRP A 71 -7.19 4.38 -4.52
C TRP A 71 -5.81 4.60 -3.89
N LEU A 72 -5.08 5.64 -4.29
CA LEU A 72 -3.80 6.00 -3.67
C LEU A 72 -3.94 6.67 -2.30
N GLY A 73 -5.13 7.16 -1.94
CA GLY A 73 -5.39 7.72 -0.60
C GLY A 73 -4.85 9.13 -0.33
N TYR A 74 -4.29 9.84 -1.32
CA TYR A 74 -3.84 11.24 -1.16
C TYR A 74 -4.97 12.27 -1.15
N GLY A 75 -6.16 11.89 -1.66
CA GLY A 75 -7.36 12.72 -1.63
C GLY A 75 -7.98 12.78 -0.24
N LYS A 76 -9.03 13.60 -0.06
CA LYS A 76 -9.76 13.70 1.19
C LYS A 76 -10.35 12.35 1.58
N ALA A 77 -10.16 12.00 2.85
CA ALA A 77 -10.85 10.86 3.44
C ALA A 77 -12.37 11.07 3.33
N ARG A 78 -13.10 10.00 3.05
CA ARG A 78 -14.56 10.01 3.25
C ARG A 78 -14.80 10.07 4.75
N THR A 79 -15.19 11.22 5.26
CA THR A 79 -15.86 11.28 6.56
C THR A 79 -17.16 10.50 6.40
N ARG A 80 -17.27 9.36 7.10
CA ARG A 80 -18.58 8.77 7.34
C ARG A 80 -19.24 9.65 8.39
N VAL A 81 -20.31 10.33 7.98
CA VAL A 81 -21.24 11.03 8.87
C VAL A 81 -22.38 10.07 9.14
#